data_AF-Q38DD9-F1
#
_entry.id   AF-Q38DD9-F1
#
_cell.length_a   1.000
_cell.length_b   1.000
_cell.length_c   1.000
_cell.angle_alpha   90.00
_cell.angle_beta   90.00
_cell.angle_gamma   90.00
#
_symmetry.space_group_name_H-M   'P 1'
#
loop_
_entity.id
_entity.type
_entity.pdbx_description
1 polymer ?
#
loop_
_entity_poly.entity_id
_entity_poly.type
_entity_poly.pdbx_seq_one_letter_code
_entity_poly.pdbx_strand_id
1 'polypeptide(L)'
;MLRRTLRKRGGFFQNFKSDKNNFFTSLWNKPQTRDERVKSYVPEVIEESLQEQRAVLQENTARDVVVELGYKILREIENKRPTPSIAPHLDKILQEYGCKDLIAQRPLSYLLYPCSSMSGGHQPHELVSNFTENFRELVEEVERSGCSLRVGKRANISKTTRGKDTLENVSDDAATLQEASSDDKPSDTSKSGPVIMVAKEEHEPMDVTLFIRVVSAMALANVQNGDLSSAVRCVDVCLDYVVEPSRHGGLLGMKAGILVHQRKFEEAVQCANEAVQVSGNIQGYIHGAFALRMLNKLKEVVQLLEKGREDHPMNTQIVDLIEEARKDLEDKPVVEETKKITS
;
A
#
# COMPACT_ATOMS: atom_id res chain seq x y z
N MET A 1 51.01 -13.38 -10.86
CA MET A 1 51.45 -12.29 -11.77
C MET A 1 50.28 -11.85 -12.64
N LEU A 2 49.95 -10.55 -12.55
CA LEU A 2 49.14 -9.72 -13.45
C LEU A 2 47.75 -10.20 -13.93
N ARG A 3 46.74 -9.68 -13.21
CA ARG A 3 45.56 -9.03 -13.82
C ARG A 3 46.00 -8.09 -14.95
N ARG A 4 45.63 -8.39 -16.20
CA ARG A 4 45.54 -7.40 -17.29
C ARG A 4 44.31 -7.66 -18.16
N THR A 5 43.22 -7.05 -17.72
CA THR A 5 42.32 -6.22 -18.53
C THR A 5 41.82 -6.79 -19.86
N LEU A 6 40.57 -7.27 -19.79
CA LEU A 6 39.52 -7.12 -20.80
C LEU A 6 39.61 -5.77 -21.52
N ARG A 7 40.28 -5.75 -22.67
CA ARG A 7 40.15 -4.67 -23.64
C ARG A 7 40.44 -5.19 -25.05
N LYS A 8 39.63 -6.13 -25.53
CA LYS A 8 39.50 -6.37 -26.98
C LYS A 8 38.03 -6.50 -27.36
N ARG A 9 37.51 -5.33 -27.77
CA ARG A 9 36.53 -5.13 -28.85
C ARG A 9 35.11 -5.63 -28.61
N GLY A 10 34.35 -4.81 -27.88
CA GLY A 10 32.93 -4.57 -28.18
C GLY A 10 32.79 -3.87 -29.54
N GLY A 11 33.05 -4.59 -30.62
CA GLY A 11 32.93 -4.11 -32.00
C GLY A 11 31.90 -4.86 -32.83
N PHE A 12 31.06 -5.71 -32.23
CA PHE A 12 30.17 -6.58 -33.00
C PHE A 12 28.78 -5.99 -33.29
N PHE A 13 28.39 -4.84 -32.70
CA PHE A 13 27.02 -4.34 -32.84
C PHE A 13 26.84 -2.98 -33.51
N GLN A 14 27.89 -2.36 -34.09
CA GLN A 14 27.73 -1.02 -34.68
C GLN A 14 27.50 -0.95 -36.20
N ASN A 15 27.37 -2.07 -36.92
CA ASN A 15 27.12 -2.04 -38.37
C ASN A 15 25.85 -2.78 -38.84
N PHE A 16 24.80 -2.83 -38.01
CA PHE A 16 23.48 -3.28 -38.45
C PHE A 16 22.72 -2.18 -39.23
N LYS A 17 23.24 -1.80 -40.41
CA LYS A 17 22.48 -1.05 -41.41
C LYS A 17 21.91 -2.01 -42.46
N SER A 18 20.58 -2.07 -42.50
CA SER A 18 19.67 -2.52 -43.58
C SER A 18 19.95 -3.77 -44.44
N ASP A 19 20.81 -4.71 -44.07
CA ASP A 19 21.04 -5.96 -44.83
C ASP A 19 20.61 -7.25 -44.09
N LYS A 20 19.61 -7.14 -43.20
CA LYS A 20 19.14 -8.24 -42.34
C LYS A 20 18.66 -9.48 -43.11
N ASN A 21 18.05 -9.31 -44.28
CA ASN A 21 17.49 -10.45 -45.01
C ASN A 21 18.58 -11.31 -45.70
N ASN A 22 19.72 -10.70 -46.07
CA ASN A 22 20.78 -11.38 -46.80
C ASN A 22 21.76 -12.12 -45.88
N PHE A 23 22.02 -11.60 -44.67
CA PHE A 23 22.93 -12.25 -43.72
C PHE A 23 22.38 -13.60 -43.23
N PHE A 24 21.10 -13.64 -42.82
CA PHE A 24 20.47 -14.87 -42.34
C PHE A 24 20.36 -15.94 -43.43
N THR A 25 19.96 -15.57 -44.66
CA THR A 25 19.90 -16.51 -45.79
C THR A 25 21.27 -17.07 -46.16
N SER A 26 22.34 -16.28 -46.05
CA SER A 26 23.72 -16.75 -46.31
C SER A 26 24.21 -17.78 -45.29
N LEU A 27 23.77 -17.68 -44.03
CA LEU A 27 24.22 -18.55 -42.94
C LEU A 27 23.70 -19.99 -43.11
N TRP A 28 22.46 -20.13 -43.60
CA TRP A 28 21.80 -21.41 -43.93
C TRP A 28 22.27 -22.04 -45.24
N ASN A 29 22.93 -21.28 -46.09
CA ASN A 29 23.47 -21.75 -47.37
C ASN A 29 24.92 -22.27 -47.27
N LYS A 30 25.53 -22.23 -46.07
CA LYS A 30 26.82 -22.88 -45.86
C LYS A 30 26.65 -24.40 -45.95
N PRO A 31 27.58 -25.13 -46.60
CA PRO A 31 27.46 -26.57 -46.84
C PRO A 31 27.35 -27.40 -45.55
N GLN A 32 27.83 -26.86 -44.43
CA GLN A 32 27.80 -27.50 -43.11
C GLN A 32 26.42 -27.45 -42.42
N THR A 33 25.53 -26.52 -42.80
CA THR A 33 24.17 -26.38 -42.23
C THR A 33 23.09 -26.82 -43.22
N ARG A 34 23.48 -27.60 -44.23
CA ARG A 34 22.59 -28.03 -45.32
C ARG A 34 21.68 -29.19 -44.95
N ASP A 35 21.76 -29.69 -43.72
CA ASP A 35 20.88 -30.72 -43.21
C ASP A 35 19.43 -30.18 -43.24
N GLU A 36 18.61 -30.74 -44.13
CA GLU A 36 17.24 -30.28 -44.38
C GLU A 36 16.37 -30.34 -43.11
N ARG A 37 16.72 -31.21 -42.16
CA ARG A 37 16.07 -31.30 -40.85
C ARG A 37 16.29 -30.05 -40.00
N VAL A 38 17.47 -29.41 -40.11
CA VAL A 38 17.75 -28.18 -39.35
C VAL A 38 16.97 -27.01 -39.95
N LYS A 39 16.74 -27.01 -41.27
CA LYS A 39 15.95 -25.96 -41.93
C LYS A 39 14.47 -25.99 -41.56
N SER A 40 13.90 -27.15 -41.21
CA SER A 40 12.51 -27.23 -40.74
C SER A 40 12.38 -26.84 -39.27
N TYR A 41 13.31 -27.26 -38.41
CA TYR A 41 13.24 -27.00 -36.96
C TYR A 41 13.57 -25.55 -36.58
N VAL A 42 14.47 -24.88 -37.29
CA VAL A 42 14.99 -23.60 -36.82
C VAL A 42 14.02 -22.42 -36.98
N PRO A 43 13.17 -22.33 -38.03
CA PRO A 43 12.10 -21.35 -38.05
C PRO A 43 11.11 -21.54 -36.88
N GLU A 44 10.73 -22.78 -36.57
CA GLU A 44 9.77 -23.08 -35.51
C GLU A 44 10.33 -22.78 -34.11
N VAL A 45 11.57 -23.19 -33.81
CA VAL A 45 12.22 -22.92 -32.51
C VAL A 45 12.50 -21.42 -32.32
N ILE A 46 12.82 -20.69 -33.39
CA ILE A 46 12.99 -19.24 -33.32
C ILE A 46 11.64 -18.57 -33.11
N GLU A 47 10.57 -19.00 -33.78
CA GLU A 47 9.25 -18.41 -33.58
C GLU A 47 8.73 -18.72 -32.17
N GLU A 48 8.93 -19.93 -31.65
CA GLU A 48 8.63 -20.29 -30.25
C GLU A 48 9.46 -19.44 -29.28
N SER A 49 10.78 -19.33 -29.47
CA SER A 49 11.64 -18.48 -28.63
C SER A 49 11.28 -16.99 -28.73
N LEU A 50 10.85 -16.52 -29.90
CA LEU A 50 10.39 -15.14 -30.09
C LEU A 50 8.99 -14.95 -29.51
N GLN A 51 8.12 -15.95 -29.53
CA GLN A 51 6.83 -15.93 -28.84
C GLN A 51 7.02 -15.94 -27.34
N GLU A 52 7.96 -16.72 -26.80
CA GLU A 52 8.33 -16.69 -25.39
C GLU A 52 8.97 -15.35 -25.01
N GLN A 53 9.90 -14.83 -25.80
CA GLN A 53 10.47 -13.51 -25.58
C GLN A 53 9.43 -12.40 -25.71
N ARG A 54 8.52 -12.48 -26.69
CA ARG A 54 7.39 -11.56 -26.83
C ARG A 54 6.41 -11.72 -25.68
N ALA A 55 6.15 -12.93 -25.18
CA ALA A 55 5.29 -13.14 -24.01
C ALA A 55 5.92 -12.51 -22.77
N VAL A 56 7.23 -12.75 -22.56
CA VAL A 56 8.02 -12.11 -21.48
C VAL A 56 8.08 -10.59 -21.63
N LEU A 57 8.08 -10.06 -22.86
CA LEU A 57 8.10 -8.61 -23.13
C LEU A 57 6.70 -7.97 -23.20
N GLN A 58 5.64 -8.73 -23.52
CA GLN A 58 4.25 -8.28 -23.58
C GLN A 58 3.58 -8.33 -22.21
N GLU A 59 4.11 -9.13 -21.29
CA GLU A 59 3.90 -8.93 -19.86
C GLU A 59 4.61 -7.63 -19.46
N ASN A 60 4.01 -6.48 -19.78
CA ASN A 60 4.36 -5.23 -19.12
C ASN A 60 4.33 -5.53 -17.63
N THR A 61 5.49 -5.44 -16.98
CA THR A 61 5.53 -5.68 -15.56
C THR A 61 4.71 -4.59 -14.87
N ALA A 62 4.16 -4.86 -13.68
CA ALA A 62 3.45 -3.84 -12.91
C ALA A 62 4.26 -2.52 -12.81
N ARG A 63 5.59 -2.62 -12.72
CA ARG A 63 6.51 -1.49 -12.80
C ARG A 63 6.37 -0.71 -14.12
N ASP A 64 6.42 -1.38 -15.26
CA ASP A 64 6.34 -0.72 -16.57
C ASP A 64 5.01 0.00 -16.76
N VAL A 65 3.90 -0.64 -16.33
CA VAL A 65 2.56 -0.04 -16.37
C VAL A 65 2.51 1.22 -15.52
N VAL A 66 2.98 1.15 -14.27
CA VAL A 66 2.98 2.29 -13.35
C VAL A 66 3.85 3.44 -13.86
N VAL A 67 5.04 3.14 -14.38
CA VAL A 67 5.98 4.16 -14.87
C VAL A 67 5.48 4.82 -16.15
N GLU A 68 5.07 4.03 -17.15
CA GLU A 68 4.61 4.55 -18.44
C GLU A 68 3.35 5.41 -18.27
N LEU A 69 2.35 4.88 -17.55
CA LEU A 69 1.11 5.60 -17.31
C LEU A 69 1.30 6.74 -16.32
N GLY A 70 2.19 6.59 -15.33
CA GLY A 70 2.52 7.62 -14.36
C GLY A 70 3.08 8.87 -15.02
N TYR A 71 4.10 8.73 -15.86
CA TYR A 71 4.63 9.84 -16.64
C TYR A 71 3.65 10.37 -17.69
N LYS A 72 2.73 9.54 -18.18
CA LYS A 72 1.63 10.03 -19.02
C LYS A 72 0.70 10.94 -18.23
N ILE A 73 0.24 10.53 -17.05
CA ILE A 73 -0.61 11.31 -16.16
C ILE A 73 0.07 12.63 -15.78
N LEU A 74 1.34 12.60 -15.35
CA LEU A 74 2.09 13.81 -15.01
C LEU A 74 2.13 14.81 -16.17
N ARG A 75 2.44 14.35 -17.39
CA ARG A 75 2.39 15.18 -18.59
C ARG A 75 0.98 15.70 -18.88
N GLU A 76 -0.08 14.92 -18.63
CA GLU A 76 -1.45 15.36 -18.82
C GLU A 76 -1.87 16.44 -17.81
N ILE A 77 -1.44 16.33 -16.55
CA ILE A 77 -1.64 17.33 -15.49
C ILE A 77 -0.91 18.63 -15.83
N GLU A 78 0.37 18.55 -16.21
CA GLU A 78 1.19 19.71 -16.60
C GLU A 78 0.57 20.47 -17.79
N ASN A 79 -0.02 19.74 -18.75
CA ASN A 79 -0.73 20.31 -19.89
C ASN A 79 -2.19 20.70 -19.58
N LYS A 80 -2.63 20.64 -18.32
CA LYS A 80 -4.00 20.95 -17.86
C LYS A 80 -5.08 20.21 -18.64
N ARG A 81 -4.85 18.93 -18.96
CA ARG A 81 -5.83 18.11 -19.67
C ARG A 81 -7.07 17.83 -18.83
N PRO A 82 -8.23 17.61 -19.47
CA PRO A 82 -9.48 17.37 -18.76
C PRO A 82 -9.40 16.05 -17.96
N THR A 83 -9.95 16.05 -16.74
CA THR A 83 -9.94 14.89 -15.82
C THR A 83 -10.35 13.54 -16.46
N PRO A 84 -11.33 13.46 -17.38
CA PRO A 84 -11.69 12.22 -18.07
C PRO A 84 -10.56 11.58 -18.89
N SER A 85 -9.53 12.32 -19.32
CA SER A 85 -8.38 11.73 -20.01
C SER A 85 -7.43 11.03 -19.04
N ILE A 86 -7.35 11.54 -17.81
CA ILE A 86 -6.41 11.10 -16.77
C ILE A 86 -6.97 9.89 -16.02
N ALA A 87 -8.28 9.90 -15.72
CA ALA A 87 -8.97 8.86 -14.96
C ALA A 87 -8.64 7.42 -15.41
N PRO A 88 -8.76 7.02 -16.70
CA PRO A 88 -8.50 5.64 -17.11
C PRO A 88 -7.03 5.21 -16.90
N HIS A 89 -6.08 6.14 -17.01
CA HIS A 89 -4.68 5.85 -16.74
C HIS A 89 -4.45 5.62 -15.24
N LEU A 90 -5.05 6.47 -14.40
CA LEU A 90 -4.94 6.35 -12.94
C LEU A 90 -5.59 5.06 -12.44
N ASP A 91 -6.78 4.72 -12.94
CA ASP A 91 -7.47 3.48 -12.57
C ASP A 91 -6.63 2.24 -12.93
N LYS A 92 -5.93 2.27 -14.08
CA LYS A 92 -5.05 1.17 -14.46
C LYS A 92 -3.81 1.07 -13.56
N ILE A 93 -3.25 2.19 -13.10
CA ILE A 93 -2.19 2.18 -12.08
C ILE A 93 -2.72 1.60 -10.77
N LEU A 94 -3.88 2.06 -10.28
CA LEU A 94 -4.50 1.54 -9.05
C LEU A 94 -4.76 0.03 -9.12
N GLN A 95 -5.10 -0.50 -10.31
CA GLN A 95 -5.30 -1.93 -10.54
C GLN A 95 -4.04 -2.75 -10.32
N GLU A 96 -2.85 -2.22 -10.62
CA GLU A 96 -1.58 -2.87 -10.30
C GLU A 96 -1.38 -2.99 -8.78
N TYR A 97 -1.93 -2.04 -8.01
CA TYR A 97 -2.01 -2.11 -6.54
C TYR A 97 -3.26 -2.87 -6.04
N GLY A 98 -3.95 -3.63 -6.90
CA GLY A 98 -5.13 -4.42 -6.52
C GLY A 98 -6.37 -3.59 -6.16
N CYS A 99 -6.38 -2.30 -6.50
CA CYS A 99 -7.43 -1.35 -6.14
C CYS A 99 -8.28 -0.97 -7.35
N LYS A 100 -9.57 -0.76 -7.13
CA LYS A 100 -10.51 -0.30 -8.17
C LYS A 100 -11.52 0.68 -7.59
N ASP A 101 -11.96 1.60 -8.45
CA ASP A 101 -13.06 2.52 -8.18
C ASP A 101 -12.88 3.34 -6.89
N LEU A 102 -11.66 3.79 -6.58
CA LEU A 102 -11.37 4.52 -5.34
C LEU A 102 -11.82 5.99 -5.40
N ILE A 103 -11.84 6.58 -6.59
CA ILE A 103 -12.15 7.99 -6.78
C ILE A 103 -13.08 8.21 -7.96
N ALA A 104 -14.15 8.98 -7.75
CA ALA A 104 -15.04 9.39 -8.83
C ALA A 104 -14.49 10.62 -9.57
N GLN A 105 -15.08 10.94 -10.72
CA GLN A 105 -14.61 12.04 -11.58
C GLN A 105 -14.57 13.41 -10.87
N ARG A 106 -15.56 13.72 -10.03
CA ARG A 106 -15.64 15.02 -9.34
C ARG A 106 -14.57 15.16 -8.24
N PRO A 107 -14.41 14.21 -7.29
CA PRO A 107 -13.29 14.22 -6.36
C PRO A 107 -11.92 14.20 -7.05
N LEU A 108 -11.76 13.46 -8.15
CA LEU A 108 -10.52 13.44 -8.91
C LEU A 108 -10.21 14.81 -9.53
N SER A 109 -11.22 15.50 -10.04
CA SER A 109 -11.03 16.86 -10.57
C SER A 109 -10.57 17.84 -9.49
N TYR A 110 -11.14 17.74 -8.29
CA TYR A 110 -10.69 18.51 -7.12
C TYR A 110 -9.24 18.18 -6.73
N LEU A 111 -8.88 16.90 -6.72
CA LEU A 111 -7.54 16.42 -6.36
C LEU A 111 -6.46 16.90 -7.35
N LEU A 112 -6.75 16.85 -8.65
CA LEU A 112 -5.81 17.26 -9.70
C LEU A 112 -5.71 18.78 -9.84
N TYR A 113 -6.81 19.50 -9.58
CA TYR A 113 -6.88 20.96 -9.73
C TYR A 113 -7.55 21.63 -8.51
N PRO A 114 -6.89 21.63 -7.33
CA PRO A 114 -7.50 22.16 -6.10
C PRO A 114 -7.90 23.64 -6.19
N CYS A 115 -7.10 24.44 -6.89
CA CYS A 115 -7.32 25.89 -7.05
C CYS A 115 -8.56 26.24 -7.89
N SER A 116 -9.03 25.33 -8.74
CA SER A 116 -10.18 25.60 -9.63
C SER A 116 -11.53 25.42 -8.92
N SER A 117 -11.56 24.78 -7.76
CA SER A 117 -12.79 24.31 -7.11
C SER A 117 -13.20 25.08 -5.85
N MET A 118 -12.36 25.99 -5.34
CA MET A 118 -12.58 26.65 -4.05
C MET A 118 -13.12 28.08 -4.23
N SER A 119 -14.43 28.25 -4.02
CA SER A 119 -15.08 29.56 -3.85
C SER A 119 -15.10 30.05 -2.40
N GLY A 120 -14.50 29.32 -1.46
CA GLY A 120 -14.29 29.76 -0.08
C GLY A 120 -12.82 29.54 0.25
N GLY A 121 -12.11 30.58 0.66
CA GLY A 121 -10.64 30.65 0.81
C GLY A 121 -9.98 29.69 1.82
N HIS A 122 -10.53 28.49 2.02
CA HIS A 122 -9.88 27.41 2.72
C HIS A 122 -8.77 26.82 1.84
N GLN A 123 -7.54 26.83 2.36
CA GLN A 123 -6.45 26.12 1.71
C GLN A 123 -6.76 24.61 1.70
N PRO A 124 -6.57 23.92 0.57
CA PRO A 124 -6.71 22.47 0.52
C PRO A 124 -5.72 21.83 1.49
N HIS A 125 -6.07 20.64 1.99
CA HIS A 125 -5.19 19.86 2.86
C HIS A 125 -3.82 19.62 2.17
N GLU A 126 -2.74 19.54 2.94
CA GLU A 126 -1.37 19.40 2.43
C GLU A 126 -1.21 18.21 1.46
N LEU A 127 -1.76 17.04 1.81
CA LEU A 127 -1.76 15.87 0.93
C LEU A 127 -2.47 16.10 -0.42
N VAL A 128 -3.53 16.92 -0.44
CA VAL A 128 -4.29 17.24 -1.65
C VAL A 128 -3.53 18.27 -2.49
N SER A 129 -2.96 19.30 -1.87
CA SER A 129 -2.15 20.30 -2.57
C SER A 129 -0.86 19.73 -3.16
N ASN A 130 -0.20 18.83 -2.42
CA ASN A 130 1.02 18.16 -2.84
C ASN A 130 0.76 16.86 -3.62
N PHE A 131 -0.48 16.60 -4.07
CA PHE A 131 -0.83 15.34 -4.74
C PHE A 131 0.07 15.05 -5.95
N THR A 132 0.28 16.04 -6.83
CA THR A 132 1.08 15.86 -8.05
C THR A 132 2.53 15.51 -7.75
N GLU A 133 3.12 16.14 -6.73
CA GLU A 133 4.51 15.86 -6.32
C GLU A 133 4.62 14.51 -5.62
N ASN A 134 3.70 14.18 -4.70
CA ASN A 134 3.64 12.86 -4.08
C ASN A 134 3.45 11.73 -5.12
N PHE A 135 2.65 11.98 -6.15
CA PHE A 135 2.44 11.04 -7.24
C PHE A 135 3.70 10.92 -8.13
N ARG A 136 4.42 12.02 -8.38
CA ARG A 136 5.70 12.00 -9.08
C ARG A 136 6.74 11.19 -8.31
N GLU A 137 6.87 11.41 -7.00
CA GLU A 137 7.77 10.65 -6.14
C GLU A 137 7.46 9.15 -6.20
N LEU A 138 6.17 8.77 -6.16
CA LEU A 138 5.75 7.37 -6.32
C LEU A 138 6.23 6.78 -7.65
N VAL A 139 6.00 7.48 -8.76
CA VAL A 139 6.38 7.02 -10.10
C VAL A 139 7.90 6.85 -10.22
N GLU A 140 8.66 7.82 -9.74
CA GLU A 140 10.13 7.77 -9.76
C GLU A 140 10.68 6.67 -8.85
N GLU A 141 10.05 6.44 -7.69
CA GLU A 141 10.48 5.38 -6.78
C GLU A 141 10.21 4.01 -7.41
N VAL A 142 9.03 3.80 -8.00
CA VAL A 142 8.71 2.57 -8.74
C VAL A 142 9.65 2.38 -9.94
N GLU A 143 10.04 3.47 -10.61
CA GLU A 143 11.05 3.42 -11.66
C GLU A 143 12.44 3.04 -11.13
N ARG A 144 12.81 3.43 -9.91
CA ARG A 144 14.13 3.16 -9.33
C ARG A 144 14.22 1.78 -8.68
N SER A 145 13.30 1.44 -7.79
CA SER A 145 13.34 0.24 -6.94
C SER A 145 12.41 -0.88 -7.40
N GLY A 146 11.51 -0.59 -8.34
CA GLY A 146 10.50 -1.53 -8.83
C GLY A 146 9.16 -1.37 -8.12
N CYS A 147 8.17 -2.17 -8.51
CA CYS A 147 6.86 -2.21 -7.86
C CYS A 147 6.85 -3.39 -6.87
N SER A 148 6.81 -3.11 -5.57
CA SER A 148 6.86 -4.12 -4.51
C SER A 148 5.57 -4.90 -4.34
N LEU A 149 4.49 -4.48 -5.02
CA LEU A 149 3.15 -5.04 -4.80
C LEU A 149 2.73 -6.02 -5.88
N ARG A 150 2.61 -7.28 -5.48
CA ARG A 150 1.71 -8.25 -6.10
C ARG A 150 0.89 -8.90 -4.99
N VAL A 151 -0.36 -8.48 -4.87
CA VAL A 151 -1.42 -9.06 -4.03
C VAL A 151 -1.37 -8.68 -2.54
N GLY A 152 -2.26 -7.77 -2.13
CA GLY A 152 -2.58 -7.50 -0.72
C GLY A 152 -3.04 -8.77 0.02
N LYS A 153 -2.81 -8.83 1.33
CA LYS A 153 -3.04 -9.98 2.22
C LYS A 153 -4.49 -10.55 2.22
N ARG A 154 -5.43 -9.99 1.46
CA ARG A 154 -6.76 -10.58 1.22
C ARG A 154 -6.77 -11.86 0.37
N ALA A 155 -5.71 -12.19 -0.37
CA ALA A 155 -5.65 -13.48 -1.08
C ALA A 155 -5.25 -14.67 -0.21
N ASN A 156 -4.61 -14.46 0.95
CA ASN A 156 -4.16 -15.56 1.81
C ASN A 156 -5.10 -15.87 2.99
N ILE A 157 -6.06 -15.00 3.32
CA ILE A 157 -7.05 -15.33 4.36
C ILE A 157 -8.16 -16.25 3.84
N SER A 158 -8.34 -16.37 2.51
CA SER A 158 -9.33 -17.30 1.92
C SER A 158 -8.79 -18.73 1.66
N LYS A 159 -7.55 -19.05 2.06
CA LYS A 159 -7.01 -20.42 1.93
C LYS A 159 -6.62 -21.11 3.24
N THR A 160 -6.93 -20.54 4.41
CA THR A 160 -6.64 -21.20 5.71
C THR A 160 -7.88 -21.54 6.54
N THR A 161 -9.07 -21.54 5.94
CA THR A 161 -10.30 -22.06 6.56
C THR A 161 -11.08 -22.95 5.58
N ARG A 162 -10.47 -24.04 5.13
CA ARG A 162 -11.19 -25.26 4.71
C ARG A 162 -10.23 -26.44 4.66
N GLY A 163 -10.31 -27.28 5.69
CA GLY A 163 -9.49 -28.49 5.81
C GLY A 163 -9.46 -29.05 7.22
N LYS A 164 -10.58 -28.98 7.94
CA LYS A 164 -10.93 -30.00 8.93
C LYS A 164 -11.64 -31.12 8.17
N ASP A 165 -11.39 -32.34 8.62
CA ASP A 165 -12.00 -33.61 8.22
C ASP A 165 -11.31 -34.34 7.07
N THR A 166 -10.23 -35.05 7.42
CA THR A 166 -10.25 -36.52 7.22
C THR A 166 -9.36 -37.17 8.29
N LEU A 167 -10.03 -37.72 9.29
CA LEU A 167 -9.52 -38.74 10.20
C LEU A 167 -9.35 -40.07 9.46
N GLU A 168 -8.43 -40.87 9.99
CA GLU A 168 -8.39 -42.35 9.89
C GLU A 168 -7.97 -42.97 8.55
N ASN A 169 -6.70 -43.39 8.49
CA ASN A 169 -6.28 -44.80 8.54
C ASN A 169 -4.96 -44.99 7.80
N VAL A 170 -3.96 -45.56 8.47
CA VAL A 170 -3.47 -46.94 8.29
C VAL A 170 -2.13 -47.06 9.02
N SER A 171 -2.20 -47.90 10.05
CA SER A 171 -1.19 -48.73 10.72
C SER A 171 0.23 -48.85 10.13
N ASP A 172 1.17 -48.86 11.08
CA ASP A 172 2.26 -49.83 11.27
C ASP A 172 3.18 -50.16 10.10
N ASP A 173 4.43 -49.70 10.20
CA ASP A 173 5.55 -50.64 10.12
C ASP A 173 6.81 -50.12 10.85
N ALA A 174 7.22 -50.94 11.83
CA ALA A 174 8.56 -51.30 12.26
C ALA A 174 9.70 -50.25 12.23
N ALA A 175 10.03 -49.79 13.45
CA ALA A 175 11.33 -49.95 14.10
C ALA A 175 12.59 -50.01 13.22
N THR A 176 13.49 -49.03 13.40
CA THR A 176 14.90 -49.29 13.73
C THR A 176 15.49 -48.08 14.47
N LEU A 177 15.93 -48.37 15.69
CA LEU A 177 16.70 -47.52 16.60
C LEU A 177 18.08 -47.17 16.00
N GLN A 178 18.54 -45.95 16.22
CA GLN A 178 19.94 -45.70 16.53
C GLN A 178 20.08 -44.39 17.32
N GLU A 179 20.13 -44.56 18.65
CA GLU A 179 20.77 -43.64 19.58
C GLU A 179 22.29 -43.74 19.42
N ALA A 180 22.96 -42.60 19.32
CA ALA A 180 24.32 -42.44 19.83
C ALA A 180 24.58 -40.94 20.05
N SER A 181 24.51 -40.56 21.31
CA SER A 181 25.03 -39.33 21.89
C SER A 181 26.57 -39.33 21.89
N SER A 182 27.16 -38.19 21.57
CA SER A 182 28.43 -37.64 22.11
C SER A 182 28.67 -36.31 21.37
N ASP A 183 28.46 -35.18 22.04
CA ASP A 183 29.50 -34.44 22.76
C ASP A 183 30.76 -34.20 21.91
N ASP A 184 30.81 -33.03 21.26
CA ASP A 184 32.05 -32.26 21.20
C ASP A 184 31.77 -30.77 20.91
N LYS A 185 32.14 -29.94 21.89
CA LYS A 185 32.25 -28.49 21.78
C LYS A 185 33.67 -28.14 21.32
N PRO A 186 33.79 -27.17 20.39
CA PRO A 186 34.90 -26.23 20.40
C PRO A 186 34.39 -24.80 20.66
N SER A 187 34.92 -24.21 21.73
CA SER A 187 35.23 -22.79 21.92
C SER A 187 36.12 -22.26 20.77
N ASP A 188 36.34 -20.98 20.45
CA ASP A 188 36.12 -19.72 21.15
C ASP A 188 36.32 -18.55 20.16
N THR A 189 35.68 -17.42 20.46
CA THR A 189 36.07 -16.02 20.11
C THR A 189 36.34 -15.59 18.66
N SER A 190 35.50 -14.68 18.13
CA SER A 190 35.83 -13.23 18.06
C SER A 190 34.68 -12.37 17.49
N LYS A 191 33.96 -11.75 18.44
CA LYS A 191 33.19 -10.49 18.38
C LYS A 191 33.17 -9.72 17.05
N SER A 192 32.16 -9.95 16.22
CA SER A 192 31.43 -8.85 15.57
C SER A 192 30.04 -8.83 16.20
N GLY A 193 29.65 -7.71 16.81
CA GLY A 193 28.29 -7.59 17.35
C GLY A 193 27.25 -7.97 16.29
N PRO A 194 26.11 -8.56 16.68
CA PRO A 194 25.07 -8.87 15.72
C PRO A 194 24.63 -7.54 15.10
N VAL A 195 24.94 -7.36 13.82
CA VAL A 195 24.12 -6.48 12.99
C VAL A 195 22.74 -7.10 13.10
N ILE A 196 21.88 -6.50 13.91
CA ILE A 196 20.47 -6.84 13.94
C ILE A 196 19.98 -6.42 12.57
N MET A 197 20.15 -7.32 11.61
CA MET A 197 19.46 -7.30 10.34
C MET A 197 18.01 -7.54 10.75
N VAL A 198 17.33 -6.45 11.10
CA VAL A 198 15.88 -6.46 11.27
C VAL A 198 15.33 -7.14 10.03
N ALA A 199 14.53 -8.18 10.22
CA ALA A 199 14.04 -8.99 9.12
C ALA A 199 13.41 -8.06 8.08
N LYS A 200 13.71 -8.30 6.80
CA LYS A 200 13.21 -7.52 5.65
C LYS A 200 11.66 -7.40 5.63
N GLU A 201 10.98 -8.21 6.43
CA GLU A 201 9.52 -8.26 6.60
C GLU A 201 8.96 -7.12 7.47
N GLU A 202 9.78 -6.46 8.30
CA GLU A 202 9.30 -5.38 9.20
C GLU A 202 9.40 -3.98 8.58
N HIS A 203 10.11 -3.81 7.47
CA HIS A 203 10.23 -2.52 6.79
C HIS A 203 9.27 -2.42 5.61
N GLU A 204 8.38 -1.43 5.68
CA GLU A 204 7.52 -1.07 4.56
C GLU A 204 8.38 -0.53 3.41
N PRO A 205 8.29 -1.08 2.19
CA PRO A 205 9.05 -0.54 1.07
C PRO A 205 8.53 0.86 0.70
N MET A 206 9.45 1.72 0.24
CA MET A 206 9.15 3.15 0.04
C MET A 206 8.01 3.40 -0.95
N ASP A 207 7.87 2.56 -1.98
CA ASP A 207 6.78 2.64 -2.95
C ASP A 207 5.41 2.45 -2.30
N VAL A 208 5.28 1.56 -1.31
CA VAL A 208 4.05 1.39 -0.53
C VAL A 208 3.76 2.63 0.31
N THR A 209 4.78 3.19 0.96
CA THR A 209 4.64 4.41 1.75
C THR A 209 4.15 5.60 0.91
N LEU A 210 4.67 5.74 -0.32
CA LEU A 210 4.26 6.76 -1.27
C LEU A 210 2.86 6.49 -1.82
N PHE A 211 2.53 5.22 -2.10
CA PHE A 211 1.19 4.82 -2.51
C PHE A 211 0.14 5.15 -1.43
N ILE A 212 0.42 4.87 -0.16
CA ILE A 212 -0.46 5.23 0.95
C ILE A 212 -0.68 6.74 1.01
N ARG A 213 0.35 7.57 0.78
CA ARG A 213 0.20 9.03 0.73
C ARG A 213 -0.73 9.47 -0.39
N VAL A 214 -0.54 8.93 -1.60
CA VAL A 214 -1.37 9.22 -2.77
C VAL A 214 -2.83 8.82 -2.51
N VAL A 215 -3.09 7.63 -2.00
CA VAL A 215 -4.45 7.15 -1.70
C VAL A 215 -5.08 7.91 -0.53
N SER A 216 -4.31 8.31 0.48
CA SER A 216 -4.79 9.17 1.58
C SER A 216 -5.23 10.54 1.06
N ALA A 217 -4.53 11.11 0.08
CA ALA A 217 -4.98 12.33 -0.60
C ALA A 217 -6.31 12.13 -1.34
N MET A 218 -6.49 10.96 -2.00
CA MET A 218 -7.75 10.58 -2.64
C MET A 218 -8.89 10.44 -1.61
N ALA A 219 -8.62 9.85 -0.45
CA ALA A 219 -9.59 9.75 0.64
C ALA A 219 -10.06 11.15 1.09
N LEU A 220 -9.14 12.08 1.31
CA LEU A 220 -9.47 13.46 1.68
C LEU A 220 -10.24 14.21 0.59
N ALA A 221 -9.89 14.00 -0.68
CA ALA A 221 -10.64 14.57 -1.80
C ALA A 221 -12.10 14.04 -1.87
N ASN A 222 -12.29 12.74 -1.58
CA ASN A 222 -13.62 12.13 -1.47
C ASN A 222 -14.42 12.74 -0.30
N VAL A 223 -13.80 12.95 0.87
CA VAL A 223 -14.44 13.61 2.03
C VAL A 223 -14.91 15.02 1.67
N GLN A 224 -14.07 15.82 1.03
CA GLN A 224 -14.41 17.18 0.62
C GLN A 224 -15.60 17.23 -0.36
N ASN A 225 -15.77 16.19 -1.16
CA ASN A 225 -16.90 16.08 -2.10
C ASN A 225 -18.11 15.33 -1.53
N GLY A 226 -18.06 14.91 -0.26
CA GLY A 226 -19.15 14.21 0.42
C GLY A 226 -19.28 12.72 0.08
N ASP A 227 -18.37 12.15 -0.72
CA ASP A 227 -18.35 10.71 -0.99
C ASP A 227 -17.61 9.96 0.13
N LEU A 228 -18.30 9.86 1.27
CA LEU A 228 -17.71 9.28 2.47
C LEU A 228 -17.48 7.76 2.33
N SER A 229 -18.27 7.05 1.52
CA SER A 229 -18.13 5.60 1.38
C SER A 229 -16.87 5.24 0.59
N SER A 230 -16.58 5.97 -0.50
CA SER A 230 -15.32 5.84 -1.23
C SER A 230 -14.12 6.30 -0.40
N ALA A 231 -14.30 7.32 0.46
CA ALA A 231 -13.25 7.74 1.39
C ALA A 231 -12.86 6.63 2.37
N VAL A 232 -13.83 5.94 3.00
CA VAL A 232 -13.53 4.78 3.87
C VAL A 232 -12.83 3.67 3.09
N ARG A 233 -13.28 3.36 1.86
CA ARG A 233 -12.62 2.34 1.01
C ARG A 233 -11.16 2.68 0.71
N CYS A 234 -10.83 3.95 0.47
CA CYS A 234 -9.45 4.39 0.28
C CYS A 234 -8.60 4.12 1.54
N VAL A 235 -9.13 4.41 2.72
CA VAL A 235 -8.41 4.16 3.98
C VAL A 235 -8.29 2.67 4.27
N ASP A 236 -9.32 1.86 4.02
CA ASP A 236 -9.28 0.40 4.16
C ASP A 236 -8.20 -0.23 3.28
N VAL A 237 -8.07 0.25 2.04
CA VAL A 237 -6.97 -0.14 1.15
C VAL A 237 -5.61 0.21 1.75
N CYS A 238 -5.46 1.41 2.32
CA CYS A 238 -4.19 1.79 2.95
C CYS A 238 -3.86 0.92 4.18
N LEU A 239 -4.89 0.54 4.96
CA LEU A 239 -4.74 -0.31 6.13
C LEU A 239 -4.29 -1.75 5.78
N ASP A 240 -4.65 -2.25 4.59
CA ASP A 240 -4.17 -3.55 4.11
C ASP A 240 -2.64 -3.57 3.82
N TYR A 241 -2.04 -2.39 3.65
CA TYR A 241 -0.63 -2.22 3.27
C TYR A 241 0.29 -1.73 4.38
N VAL A 242 -0.25 -0.95 5.32
CA VAL A 242 0.56 -0.31 6.36
C VAL A 242 1.19 -1.33 7.29
N VAL A 243 2.49 -1.15 7.55
CA VAL A 243 3.24 -1.94 8.56
C VAL A 243 3.62 -1.07 9.74
N GLU A 244 4.01 0.18 9.47
CA GLU A 244 4.47 1.11 10.51
C GLU A 244 3.32 1.48 11.48
N PRO A 245 3.50 1.34 12.82
CA PRO A 245 2.46 1.66 13.79
C PRO A 245 2.00 3.13 13.76
N SER A 246 2.92 4.09 13.57
CA SER A 246 2.56 5.52 13.53
C SER A 246 1.58 5.83 12.41
N ARG A 247 1.88 5.39 11.19
CA ARG A 247 1.00 5.51 10.02
C ARG A 247 -0.27 4.71 10.17
N HIS A 248 -0.19 3.51 10.75
CA HIS A 248 -1.36 2.68 11.00
C HIS A 248 -2.37 3.42 11.88
N GLY A 249 -1.92 3.96 13.02
CA GLY A 249 -2.80 4.75 13.87
C GLY A 249 -3.26 6.07 13.23
N GLY A 250 -2.44 6.69 12.37
CA GLY A 250 -2.86 7.84 11.56
C GLY A 250 -4.00 7.52 10.60
N LEU A 251 -3.93 6.38 9.90
CA LEU A 251 -4.99 5.90 9.01
C LEU A 251 -6.26 5.53 9.78
N LEU A 252 -6.14 4.84 10.92
CA LEU A 252 -7.28 4.55 11.79
C LEU A 252 -7.95 5.82 12.34
N GLY A 253 -7.15 6.82 12.71
CA GLY A 253 -7.66 8.13 13.10
C GLY A 253 -8.42 8.82 11.96
N MET A 254 -7.87 8.80 10.74
CA MET A 254 -8.55 9.31 9.55
C MET A 254 -9.87 8.55 9.30
N LYS A 255 -9.85 7.22 9.40
CA LYS A 255 -11.07 6.39 9.27
C LYS A 255 -12.12 6.76 10.29
N ALA A 256 -11.74 6.94 11.56
CA ALA A 256 -12.66 7.35 12.62
C ALA A 256 -13.31 8.71 12.31
N GLY A 257 -12.54 9.69 11.83
CA GLY A 257 -13.08 10.99 11.40
C GLY A 257 -14.09 10.86 10.26
N ILE A 258 -13.80 10.03 9.25
CA ILE A 258 -14.73 9.79 8.14
C ILE A 258 -16.01 9.10 8.63
N LEU A 259 -15.90 8.12 9.53
CA LEU A 259 -17.06 7.42 10.11
C LEU A 259 -17.94 8.33 10.97
N VAL A 260 -17.34 9.28 11.69
CA VAL A 260 -18.07 10.35 12.38
C VAL A 260 -18.90 11.18 11.39
N HIS A 261 -18.34 11.55 10.24
CA HIS A 261 -19.09 12.26 9.20
C HIS A 261 -20.22 11.39 8.61
N GLN A 262 -20.06 10.07 8.58
CA GLN A 262 -21.12 9.13 8.21
C GLN A 262 -22.17 8.89 9.32
N ARG A 263 -21.99 9.49 10.52
CA ARG A 263 -22.82 9.26 11.72
C ARG A 263 -22.79 7.81 12.22
N LYS A 264 -21.75 7.05 11.89
CA LYS A 264 -21.53 5.68 12.38
C LYS A 264 -20.68 5.72 13.65
N PHE A 265 -21.29 6.16 14.74
CA PHE A 265 -20.54 6.52 15.94
C PHE A 265 -19.91 5.31 16.64
N GLU A 266 -20.59 4.16 16.70
CA GLU A 266 -20.06 2.94 17.32
C GLU A 266 -18.80 2.43 16.59
N GLU A 267 -18.85 2.35 15.26
CA GLU A 267 -17.70 1.97 14.43
C GLU A 267 -16.56 3.00 14.53
N ALA A 268 -16.90 4.29 14.61
CA ALA A 268 -15.91 5.36 14.79
C ALA A 268 -15.17 5.24 16.12
N VAL A 269 -15.88 4.91 17.22
CA VAL A 269 -15.26 4.69 18.54
C VAL A 269 -14.31 3.49 18.50
N GLN A 270 -14.70 2.40 17.82
CA GLN A 270 -13.83 1.23 17.66
C GLN A 270 -12.52 1.60 16.94
N CYS A 271 -12.63 2.25 15.77
CA CYS A 271 -11.46 2.68 14.99
C CYS A 271 -10.59 3.69 15.78
N ALA A 272 -11.22 4.60 16.52
CA ALA A 272 -10.53 5.60 17.34
C ALA A 272 -9.74 4.94 18.49
N ASN A 273 -10.34 3.98 19.18
CA ASN A 273 -9.67 3.24 20.25
C ASN A 273 -8.49 2.43 19.71
N GLU A 274 -8.65 1.79 18.55
CA GLU A 274 -7.56 1.09 17.87
C GLU A 274 -6.42 2.05 17.48
N ALA A 275 -6.74 3.24 16.94
CA ALA A 275 -5.73 4.27 16.61
C ALA A 275 -4.90 4.69 17.82
N VAL A 276 -5.56 4.86 18.97
CA VAL A 276 -4.95 5.18 20.26
C VAL A 276 -4.08 4.02 20.75
N GLN A 277 -4.54 2.78 20.64
CA GLN A 277 -3.78 1.62 21.09
C GLN A 277 -2.52 1.37 20.26
N VAL A 278 -2.59 1.58 18.94
CA VAL A 278 -1.49 1.26 18.02
C VAL A 278 -0.37 2.30 18.06
N SER A 279 -0.70 3.59 18.21
CA SER A 279 0.31 4.67 18.13
C SER A 279 0.07 5.85 19.07
N GLY A 280 -1.01 5.83 19.86
CA GLY A 280 -1.43 7.01 20.60
C GLY A 280 -1.83 8.16 19.66
N ASN A 281 -2.36 7.90 18.46
CA ASN A 281 -2.62 8.98 17.52
C ASN A 281 -3.66 9.98 18.06
N ILE A 282 -3.35 11.27 17.94
CA ILE A 282 -4.21 12.34 18.46
C ILE A 282 -5.60 12.40 17.82
N GLN A 283 -5.72 12.07 16.53
CA GLN A 283 -7.00 12.04 15.84
C GLN A 283 -7.90 10.94 16.40
N GLY A 284 -7.33 9.85 16.92
CA GLY A 284 -8.07 8.82 17.66
C GLY A 284 -8.74 9.39 18.91
N TYR A 285 -8.01 10.19 19.70
CA TYR A 285 -8.56 10.85 20.88
C TYR A 285 -9.69 11.83 20.53
N ILE A 286 -9.47 12.71 19.54
CA ILE A 286 -10.43 13.74 19.14
C ILE A 286 -11.71 13.13 18.54
N HIS A 287 -11.56 12.26 17.54
CA HIS A 287 -12.73 11.65 16.88
C HIS A 287 -13.44 10.63 17.79
N GLY A 288 -12.69 9.89 18.60
CA GLY A 288 -13.26 8.99 19.60
C GLY A 288 -14.08 9.73 20.65
N ALA A 289 -13.59 10.85 21.16
CA ALA A 289 -14.31 11.71 22.09
C ALA A 289 -15.60 12.26 21.48
N PHE A 290 -15.54 12.76 20.24
CA PHE A 290 -16.73 13.24 19.53
C PHE A 290 -17.76 12.13 19.33
N ALA A 291 -17.34 10.94 18.89
CA ALA A 291 -18.23 9.81 18.67
C ALA A 291 -18.88 9.32 19.98
N LEU A 292 -18.10 9.22 21.07
CA LEU A 292 -18.63 8.88 22.40
C LEU A 292 -19.63 9.93 22.93
N ARG A 293 -19.38 11.23 22.67
CA ARG A 293 -20.31 12.31 23.02
C ARG A 293 -21.64 12.15 22.29
N MET A 294 -21.60 11.75 21.02
CA MET A 294 -22.81 11.45 20.23
C MET A 294 -23.56 10.20 20.70
N LEU A 295 -22.86 9.25 21.31
CA LEU A 295 -23.44 8.09 21.99
C LEU A 295 -23.90 8.40 23.44
N ASN A 296 -23.84 9.66 23.89
CA ASN A 296 -24.15 10.10 25.26
C ASN A 296 -23.28 9.44 26.37
N LYS A 297 -22.11 8.90 26.01
CA LYS A 297 -21.19 8.25 26.96
C LYS A 297 -20.20 9.25 27.56
N LEU A 298 -20.69 10.28 28.24
CA LEU A 298 -19.87 11.40 28.71
C LEU A 298 -18.74 11.01 29.68
N LYS A 299 -18.96 10.01 30.55
CA LYS A 299 -17.92 9.50 31.46
C LYS A 299 -16.73 8.91 30.69
N GLU A 300 -17.01 8.15 29.61
CA GLU A 300 -15.98 7.56 28.75
C GLU A 300 -15.24 8.65 27.94
N VAL A 301 -15.92 9.73 27.54
CA VAL A 301 -15.31 10.89 26.85
C VAL A 301 -14.22 11.51 27.72
N VAL A 302 -14.54 11.83 28.98
CA VAL A 302 -13.58 12.46 29.90
C VAL A 302 -12.37 11.56 30.14
N GLN A 303 -12.59 10.26 30.37
CA GLN A 303 -11.50 9.29 30.55
C GLN A 303 -10.59 9.20 29.32
N LEU A 304 -11.18 9.13 28.12
CA LEU A 304 -10.41 9.06 26.87
C LEU A 304 -9.57 10.33 26.65
N LEU A 305 -10.15 11.50 26.89
CA LEU A 305 -9.45 12.78 26.73
C LEU A 305 -8.39 13.01 27.82
N GLU A 306 -8.62 12.60 29.06
CA GLU A 306 -7.62 12.66 30.12
C GLU A 306 -6.39 11.82 29.78
N LYS A 307 -6.60 10.60 29.27
CA LYS A 307 -5.52 9.78 28.71
C LYS A 307 -4.83 10.48 27.52
N GLY A 308 -5.61 11.08 26.62
CA GLY A 308 -5.06 11.85 25.50
C GLY A 308 -4.18 13.02 25.94
N ARG A 309 -4.53 13.68 27.06
CA ARG A 309 -3.73 14.77 27.65
C ARG A 309 -2.43 14.25 28.27
N GLU A 310 -2.43 13.05 28.83
CA GLU A 310 -1.21 12.40 29.34
C GLU A 310 -0.25 12.05 28.20
N ASP A 311 -0.77 11.50 27.10
CA ASP A 311 0.02 11.14 25.92
C ASP A 311 0.49 12.38 25.12
N HIS A 312 -0.35 13.42 25.05
CA HIS A 312 -0.10 14.66 24.29
C HIS A 312 -0.29 15.92 25.13
N PRO A 313 0.60 16.19 26.11
CA PRO A 313 0.41 17.29 27.06
C PRO A 313 0.45 18.68 26.43
N MET A 314 1.08 18.82 25.26
CA MET A 314 1.20 20.09 24.54
C MET A 314 0.03 20.37 23.59
N ASN A 315 -0.94 19.46 23.45
CA ASN A 315 -2.09 19.69 22.58
C ASN A 315 -3.21 20.43 23.32
N THR A 316 -3.44 21.68 22.94
CA THR A 316 -4.47 22.53 23.55
C THR A 316 -5.89 22.11 23.20
N GLN A 317 -6.13 21.49 22.04
CA GLN A 317 -7.47 21.04 21.63
C GLN A 317 -8.03 19.98 22.58
N ILE A 318 -7.17 19.12 23.12
CA ILE A 318 -7.60 18.12 24.11
C ILE A 318 -8.06 18.81 25.39
N VAL A 319 -7.38 19.88 25.82
CA VAL A 319 -7.76 20.63 27.03
C VAL A 319 -9.14 21.26 26.86
N ASP A 320 -9.36 21.95 25.73
CA ASP A 320 -10.65 22.56 25.40
C ASP A 320 -11.79 21.52 25.39
N LEU A 321 -11.54 20.34 24.78
CA LEU A 321 -12.51 19.24 24.75
C LEU A 321 -12.80 18.63 26.13
N ILE A 322 -11.81 18.59 27.04
CA ILE A 322 -12.03 18.12 28.42
C ILE A 322 -12.95 19.09 29.17
N GLU A 323 -12.71 20.39 29.03
CA GLU A 323 -13.54 21.42 29.67
C GLU A 323 -14.98 21.38 29.16
N GLU A 324 -15.18 21.25 27.83
CA GLU A 324 -16.50 21.05 27.24
C GLU A 324 -17.18 19.77 27.76
N ALA A 325 -16.46 18.65 27.80
CA ALA A 325 -17.02 17.38 28.25
C ALA A 325 -17.42 17.39 29.74
N ARG A 326 -16.67 18.11 30.58
CA ARG A 326 -16.99 18.30 32.01
C ARG A 326 -18.22 19.18 32.18
N LYS A 327 -18.32 20.28 31.41
CA LYS A 327 -19.51 21.11 31.41
C LYS A 327 -20.76 20.34 30.98
N ASP A 328 -20.66 19.55 29.92
CA ASP A 328 -21.75 18.68 29.46
C ASP A 328 -22.18 17.64 30.52
N LEU A 329 -21.25 17.21 31.39
CA LEU A 329 -21.52 16.29 32.49
C LEU A 329 -22.24 17.00 33.65
N GLU A 330 -21.86 18.25 33.94
CA GLU A 330 -22.50 19.09 34.96
C GLU A 330 -23.91 19.54 34.54
N ASP A 331 -24.10 19.91 33.27
CA ASP A 331 -25.37 20.34 32.69
C ASP A 331 -26.38 19.18 32.54
N LYS A 332 -25.94 17.92 32.68
CA LYS A 332 -26.80 16.72 32.73
C LYS A 332 -26.85 16.11 34.15
N PRO A 333 -27.49 16.75 35.15
CA PRO A 333 -27.62 16.16 36.47
C PRO A 333 -28.71 15.06 36.47
N VAL A 334 -28.29 13.83 36.79
CA VAL A 334 -29.06 12.80 37.54
C VAL A 334 -30.57 12.69 37.22
N VAL A 335 -30.93 12.30 35.99
CA VAL A 335 -32.29 11.74 35.73
C VAL A 335 -32.27 10.20 35.61
N GLU A 336 -31.11 9.56 35.47
CA GLU A 336 -31.05 8.11 35.24
C GLU A 336 -30.75 7.21 36.45
N GLU A 337 -30.45 7.75 37.65
CA GLU A 337 -30.28 6.88 38.84
C GLU A 337 -31.54 6.76 39.73
N THR A 338 -32.55 7.62 39.60
CA THR A 338 -33.78 7.50 40.42
C THR A 338 -34.86 6.58 39.85
N LYS A 339 -34.73 6.06 38.62
CA LYS A 339 -35.69 5.08 38.07
C LYS A 339 -35.41 3.61 38.36
N LYS A 340 -34.36 3.28 39.14
CA LYS A 340 -34.13 1.90 39.61
C LYS A 340 -34.34 1.67 41.10
N ILE A 341 -34.82 2.65 41.86
CA ILE A 341 -35.12 2.46 43.30
C ILE A 341 -36.63 2.47 43.59
N THR A 342 -37.51 2.63 42.60
CA THR A 342 -38.96 2.52 42.80
C THR A 342 -39.62 1.64 41.74
N SER A 343 -39.40 0.34 41.86
CA SER A 343 -40.35 -0.73 41.52
C SER A 343 -39.86 -2.01 42.17
#